data_AF-T0LZA5-F1
#
_entry.id   AF-T0LZA5-F1
#
_cell.length_a   1.000
_cell.length_b   1.000
_cell.length_c   1.000
_cell.angle_alpha   90.00
_cell.angle_beta   90.00
_cell.angle_gamma   90.00
#
_symmetry.space_group_name_H-M   'P 1'
#
loop_
_entity.id
_entity.type
_entity.pdbx_description
1 polymer ?
#
loop_
_entity_poly.entity_id
_entity_poly.type
_entity_poly.pdbx_seq_one_letter_code
_entity_poly.pdbx_strand_id
1 'polypeptide(L)'
;MAETGLFSDNLISPAVASALPEGYVVRALRLSDYNAGFLDCLRVLTTVGEISESQFAERYNWLSKSDGYYILVIEDTSRKAVVGTGALIVERKFIHSLGLVGHIEDIAVAKDQQGKKLGLRIIQALDFIAEKVGCYKSILDCSEANEGFYVKCGFRRAGLEMAHYYEGDKSKAQ
;
A
#
# COMPACT_ATOMS: atom_id res chain seq x y z
N MET A 1 -11.96 -8.82 -21.33
CA MET A 1 -12.17 -7.64 -20.47
C MET A 1 -10.96 -7.52 -19.55
N ALA A 2 -10.49 -6.31 -19.27
CA ALA A 2 -9.43 -6.14 -18.27
C ALA A 2 -9.92 -6.66 -16.91
N GLU A 3 -9.07 -7.36 -16.16
CA GLU A 3 -9.43 -7.86 -14.84
C GLU A 3 -9.67 -6.69 -13.88
N THR A 4 -10.81 -6.75 -13.18
CA THR A 4 -11.21 -5.75 -12.19
C THR A 4 -10.26 -5.78 -10.99
N GLY A 5 -9.73 -4.62 -10.62
CA GLY A 5 -8.93 -4.48 -9.41
C GLY A 5 -9.77 -4.43 -8.14
N LEU A 6 -9.08 -4.41 -6.99
CA LEU A 6 -9.67 -4.41 -5.65
C LEU A 6 -10.60 -3.21 -5.40
N PHE A 7 -10.32 -2.07 -6.04
CA PHE A 7 -11.14 -0.87 -6.01
C PHE A 7 -11.21 -0.23 -7.40
N SER A 8 -12.12 0.74 -7.57
CA SER A 8 -12.38 1.39 -8.87
C SER A 8 -11.22 2.28 -9.33
N ASP A 9 -10.91 2.23 -10.63
CA ASP A 9 -9.85 3.05 -11.25
C ASP A 9 -10.08 4.56 -11.10
N ASN A 10 -11.30 5.01 -10.80
CA ASN A 10 -11.58 6.42 -10.54
C ASN A 10 -10.86 6.96 -9.28
N LEU A 11 -10.38 6.08 -8.40
CA LEU A 11 -9.59 6.43 -7.21
C LEU A 11 -8.09 6.51 -7.51
N ILE A 12 -7.64 6.13 -8.72
CA ILE A 12 -6.26 6.31 -9.12
C ILE A 12 -6.01 7.79 -9.48
N SER A 13 -5.05 8.42 -8.80
CA SER A 13 -4.69 9.81 -9.05
C SER A 13 -4.15 9.99 -10.49
N PRO A 14 -4.80 10.81 -11.34
CA PRO A 14 -4.30 11.07 -12.69
C PRO A 14 -2.91 11.72 -12.68
N ALA A 15 -2.67 12.62 -11.71
CA ALA A 15 -1.39 13.30 -11.55
C ALA A 15 -0.26 12.31 -11.20
N VAL A 16 -0.53 11.33 -10.33
CA VAL A 16 0.46 10.29 -10.01
C VAL A 16 0.69 9.38 -11.21
N ALA A 17 -0.37 8.94 -11.88
CA ALA A 17 -0.27 8.06 -13.05
C ALA A 17 0.58 8.70 -14.16
N SER A 18 0.38 9.98 -14.45
CA SER A 18 1.17 10.72 -15.45
C SER A 18 2.61 11.02 -15.00
N ALA A 19 2.90 10.97 -13.70
CA ALA A 19 4.22 11.28 -13.15
C ALA A 19 5.09 10.04 -12.88
N LEU A 20 4.60 8.84 -13.23
CA LEU A 20 5.39 7.62 -13.26
C LEU A 20 6.34 7.63 -14.47
N PRO A 21 7.51 6.98 -14.35
CA PRO A 21 8.36 6.75 -15.51
C PRO A 21 7.63 5.94 -16.59
N GLU A 22 8.03 6.11 -17.84
CA GLU A 22 7.53 5.27 -18.94
C GLU A 22 7.74 3.78 -18.63
N GLY A 23 6.77 2.95 -18.99
CA GLY A 23 6.78 1.51 -18.71
C GLY A 23 6.25 1.12 -17.34
N TYR A 24 5.84 2.07 -16.50
CA TYR A 24 5.22 1.79 -15.20
C TYR A 24 3.75 2.22 -15.17
N VAL A 25 2.91 1.45 -14.48
CA VAL A 25 1.52 1.84 -14.19
C VAL A 25 1.23 1.70 -12.71
N VAL A 26 0.43 2.61 -12.16
CA VAL A 26 -0.20 2.44 -10.84
C VAL A 26 -1.62 1.97 -11.04
N ARG A 27 -2.04 0.97 -10.28
CA ARG A 27 -3.39 0.40 -10.35
C ARG A 27 -3.75 -0.31 -9.04
N ALA A 28 -5.03 -0.60 -8.86
CA ALA A 28 -5.48 -1.45 -7.77
C ALA A 28 -4.88 -2.87 -7.90
N LEU A 29 -4.66 -3.52 -6.74
CA LEU A 29 -4.30 -4.93 -6.65
C LEU A 29 -5.35 -5.79 -7.36
N ARG A 30 -4.92 -6.83 -8.06
CA ARG A 30 -5.77 -7.83 -8.72
C ARG A 30 -5.58 -9.20 -8.11
N LEU A 31 -6.54 -10.10 -8.35
CA LEU A 31 -6.41 -11.49 -7.91
C LEU A 31 -5.25 -12.18 -8.62
N SER A 32 -5.06 -11.90 -9.91
CA SER A 32 -3.94 -12.45 -10.68
C SER A 32 -2.55 -11.97 -10.26
N ASP A 33 -2.45 -10.91 -9.45
CA ASP A 33 -1.15 -10.36 -9.01
C ASP A 33 -0.39 -11.31 -8.07
N TYR A 34 -1.04 -12.37 -7.56
CA TYR A 34 -0.36 -13.50 -6.95
C TYR A 34 0.75 -14.04 -7.87
N ASN A 35 0.44 -14.23 -9.15
CA ASN A 35 1.37 -14.74 -10.17
C ASN A 35 2.25 -13.64 -10.78
N ALA A 36 2.03 -12.37 -10.42
CA ALA A 36 2.81 -11.22 -10.89
C ALA A 36 3.89 -10.77 -9.88
N GLY A 37 4.12 -11.54 -8.80
CA GLY A 37 5.17 -11.26 -7.82
C GLY A 37 4.78 -10.27 -6.72
N PHE A 38 3.48 -10.07 -6.46
CA PHE A 38 3.02 -9.19 -5.38
C PHE A 38 3.59 -9.58 -4.01
N LEU A 39 3.52 -10.87 -3.66
CA LEU A 39 4.03 -11.37 -2.38
C LEU A 39 5.56 -11.20 -2.30
N ASP A 40 6.28 -11.40 -3.39
CA ASP A 40 7.74 -11.20 -3.43
C ASP A 40 8.12 -9.74 -3.26
N CYS A 41 7.34 -8.81 -3.80
CA CYS A 41 7.52 -7.38 -3.56
C CYS A 41 7.38 -7.04 -2.06
N LEU A 42 6.42 -7.64 -1.34
CA LEU A 42 6.25 -7.42 0.11
C LEU A 42 7.42 -7.95 0.95
N ARG A 43 8.13 -8.98 0.49
CA ARG A 43 9.26 -9.58 1.22
C ARG A 43 10.45 -8.63 1.44
N VAL A 44 10.51 -7.50 0.72
CA VAL A 44 11.54 -6.48 0.97
C VAL A 44 11.26 -5.64 2.23
N LEU A 45 10.01 -5.65 2.70
CA LEU A 45 9.56 -4.92 3.89
C LEU A 45 9.68 -5.79 5.15
N THR A 46 9.12 -7.00 5.12
CA THR A 46 9.05 -7.88 6.30
C THR A 46 8.87 -9.35 5.92
N THR A 47 8.75 -10.22 6.92
CA THR A 47 8.42 -11.64 6.75
C THR A 47 6.99 -11.79 6.23
N VAL A 48 6.82 -12.39 5.05
CA VAL A 48 5.51 -12.73 4.47
C VAL A 48 5.10 -14.19 4.79
N GLY A 49 6.08 -15.09 4.92
CA GLY A 49 5.83 -16.53 5.03
C GLY A 49 5.51 -17.22 3.69
N GLU A 50 4.98 -18.43 3.77
CA GLU A 50 4.55 -19.23 2.63
C GLU A 50 3.02 -19.16 2.51
N ILE A 51 2.52 -18.54 1.44
CA ILE A 51 1.10 -18.32 1.18
C ILE A 51 0.76 -18.99 -0.15
N SER A 52 -0.18 -19.92 -0.15
CA SER A 52 -0.68 -20.54 -1.38
C SER A 52 -1.59 -19.59 -2.17
N GLU A 53 -1.78 -19.88 -3.46
CA GLU A 53 -2.72 -19.14 -4.33
C GLU A 53 -4.14 -19.14 -3.75
N SER A 54 -4.58 -20.25 -3.16
CA SER A 54 -5.89 -20.35 -2.51
C SER A 54 -6.02 -19.46 -1.28
N GLN A 55 -4.99 -19.37 -0.44
CA GLN A 55 -4.97 -18.49 0.73
C GLN A 55 -4.94 -17.01 0.32
N PHE A 56 -4.16 -16.68 -0.72
CA PHE A 56 -4.16 -15.34 -1.29
C PHE A 56 -5.54 -14.98 -1.83
N ALA A 57 -6.17 -15.87 -2.60
CA ALA A 57 -7.49 -15.66 -3.15
C ALA A 57 -8.57 -15.48 -2.07
N GLU A 58 -8.52 -16.29 -1.01
CA GLU A 58 -9.41 -16.16 0.14
C GLU A 58 -9.29 -14.78 0.79
N ARG A 59 -8.05 -14.34 1.08
CA ARG A 59 -7.79 -13.01 1.65
C ARG A 59 -8.22 -11.89 0.71
N TYR A 60 -7.89 -11.97 -0.57
CA TYR A 60 -8.29 -10.98 -1.58
C TYR A 60 -9.81 -10.84 -1.65
N ASN A 61 -10.53 -11.96 -1.68
CA ASN A 61 -12.00 -11.96 -1.74
C ASN A 61 -12.66 -11.42 -0.46
N TRP A 62 -12.01 -11.55 0.69
CA TRP A 62 -12.47 -10.92 1.92
C TRP A 62 -12.27 -9.40 1.88
N LEU A 63 -11.09 -8.95 1.43
CA LEU A 63 -10.76 -7.54 1.28
C LEU A 63 -11.68 -6.85 0.26
N SER A 64 -11.96 -7.47 -0.89
CA SER A 64 -12.78 -6.89 -1.95
C SER A 64 -14.25 -6.67 -1.57
N LYS A 65 -14.72 -7.37 -0.52
CA LYS A 65 -16.07 -7.21 0.05
C LYS A 65 -16.09 -6.28 1.26
N SER A 66 -14.91 -5.90 1.75
CA SER A 66 -14.75 -5.08 2.93
C SER A 66 -14.58 -3.63 2.53
N ASP A 67 -15.33 -2.75 3.18
CA ASP A 67 -15.25 -1.32 2.91
C ASP A 67 -14.02 -0.72 3.61
N GLY A 68 -13.27 0.12 2.89
CA GLY A 68 -12.11 0.85 3.42
C GLY A 68 -10.74 0.20 3.23
N TYR A 69 -10.60 -0.86 2.42
CA TYR A 69 -9.28 -1.40 2.03
C TYR A 69 -8.92 -0.99 0.59
N TYR A 70 -7.82 -0.25 0.45
CA TYR A 70 -7.30 0.19 -0.84
C TYR A 70 -5.85 -0.24 -0.98
N ILE A 71 -5.63 -1.41 -1.59
CA ILE A 71 -4.29 -1.91 -1.89
C ILE A 71 -3.99 -1.63 -3.35
N LEU A 72 -2.93 -0.86 -3.59
CA LEU A 72 -2.46 -0.53 -4.92
C LEU A 72 -1.08 -1.09 -5.17
N VAL A 73 -0.78 -1.28 -6.45
CA VAL A 73 0.51 -1.76 -6.93
C VAL A 73 1.04 -0.82 -7.99
N ILE A 74 2.36 -0.78 -8.10
CA ILE A 74 3.06 -0.30 -9.29
C ILE A 74 3.53 -1.54 -10.05
N GLU A 75 3.14 -1.64 -11.31
CA GLU A 75 3.57 -2.69 -12.24
C GLU A 75 4.63 -2.15 -13.20
N ASP A 76 5.71 -2.90 -13.40
CA ASP A 76 6.61 -2.76 -14.54
C ASP A 76 6.03 -3.55 -15.72
N THR A 77 5.46 -2.83 -16.69
CA THR A 77 4.75 -3.41 -17.84
C THR A 77 5.64 -4.19 -18.78
N SER A 78 6.95 -3.92 -18.79
CA SER A 78 7.90 -4.66 -19.62
C SER A 78 8.08 -6.09 -19.11
N ARG A 79 8.03 -6.26 -17.79
CA ARG A 79 8.17 -7.55 -17.10
C ARG A 79 6.83 -8.18 -16.73
N LYS A 80 5.75 -7.40 -16.76
CA LYS A 80 4.42 -7.75 -16.21
C LYS A 80 4.52 -8.18 -14.75
N ALA A 81 5.30 -7.43 -13.97
CA ALA A 81 5.62 -7.75 -12.59
C ALA A 81 5.25 -6.60 -11.66
N VAL A 82 4.72 -6.94 -10.49
CA VAL A 82 4.53 -6.00 -9.38
C VAL A 82 5.90 -5.66 -8.81
N VAL A 83 6.20 -4.37 -8.78
CA VAL A 83 7.51 -3.82 -8.36
C VAL A 83 7.40 -2.83 -7.21
N GLY A 84 6.19 -2.43 -6.86
CA GLY A 84 5.90 -1.65 -5.67
C GLY A 84 4.47 -1.89 -5.21
N THR A 85 4.23 -1.73 -3.91
CA THR A 85 2.92 -1.89 -3.28
C THR A 85 2.76 -0.95 -2.10
N GLY A 86 1.51 -0.61 -1.80
CA GLY A 86 1.11 0.07 -0.58
C GLY A 86 -0.38 -0.09 -0.34
N ALA A 87 -0.78 0.00 0.92
CA ALA A 87 -2.15 -0.12 1.35
C ALA A 87 -2.62 1.14 2.08
N LEU A 88 -3.90 1.48 1.91
CA LEU A 88 -4.62 2.43 2.73
C LEU A 88 -5.79 1.70 3.39
N ILE A 89 -5.87 1.78 4.71
CA ILE A 89 -7.00 1.30 5.51
C ILE A 89 -7.75 2.51 6.05
N VAL A 90 -9.04 2.62 5.76
CA VAL A 90 -9.89 3.73 6.20
C VAL A 90 -10.65 3.34 7.45
N GLU A 91 -10.31 3.98 8.56
CA GLU A 91 -10.95 3.79 9.85
C GLU A 91 -12.07 4.82 10.07
N ARG A 92 -13.25 4.34 10.49
CA ARG A 92 -14.40 5.17 10.83
C ARG A 92 -14.33 5.51 12.30
N LYS A 93 -14.55 6.78 12.67
CA LYS A 93 -14.51 7.24 14.06
C LYS A 93 -15.78 7.97 14.44
N PHE A 94 -16.13 7.98 15.72
CA PHE A 94 -17.17 8.88 16.25
C PHE A 94 -16.67 10.32 16.42
N ILE A 95 -15.40 10.46 16.82
CA ILE A 95 -14.73 11.76 16.95
C ILE A 95 -14.59 12.47 15.60
N HIS A 96 -14.34 13.77 15.62
CA HIS A 96 -14.31 14.62 14.42
C HIS A 96 -15.61 14.51 13.59
N SER A 97 -16.76 14.49 14.27
CA SER A 97 -18.09 14.49 13.66
C SER A 97 -18.32 13.32 12.70
N LEU A 98 -18.14 12.10 13.20
CA LEU A 98 -18.18 10.86 12.40
C LEU A 98 -17.06 10.79 11.35
N GLY A 99 -15.88 11.33 11.68
CA GLY A 99 -14.77 11.49 10.75
C GLY A 99 -14.08 10.18 10.37
N LEU A 100 -13.29 10.23 9.29
CA LEU A 100 -12.51 9.12 8.77
C LEU A 100 -11.00 9.39 8.90
N VAL A 101 -10.21 8.36 9.21
CA VAL A 101 -8.73 8.41 9.20
C VAL A 101 -8.19 7.37 8.24
N GLY A 102 -7.27 7.79 7.38
CA GLY A 102 -6.50 6.88 6.54
C GLY A 102 -5.26 6.38 7.27
N HIS A 103 -5.02 5.07 7.24
CA HIS A 103 -3.81 4.44 7.74
C HIS A 103 -3.05 3.87 6.55
N ILE A 104 -1.84 4.37 6.31
CA ILE A 104 -0.98 3.91 5.23
C ILE A 104 -0.09 2.78 5.74
N GLU A 105 -0.19 1.63 5.10
CA GLU A 105 0.45 0.37 5.52
C GLU A 105 1.20 -0.30 4.37
N ASP A 106 2.07 -1.25 4.71
CA ASP A 106 2.69 -2.20 3.79
C ASP A 106 3.40 -1.57 2.56
N ILE A 107 4.11 -0.46 2.78
CA ILE A 107 4.86 0.24 1.75
C ILE A 107 6.12 -0.54 1.39
N ALA A 108 6.16 -1.09 0.18
CA ALA A 108 7.30 -1.86 -0.31
C ALA A 108 7.61 -1.52 -1.78
N VAL A 109 8.90 -1.48 -2.11
CA VAL A 109 9.41 -1.33 -3.48
C VAL A 109 10.54 -2.33 -3.68
N ALA A 110 10.45 -3.15 -4.73
CA ALA A 110 11.46 -4.14 -5.10
C ALA A 110 12.86 -3.50 -5.14
N LYS A 111 13.87 -4.19 -4.60
CA LYS A 111 15.22 -3.63 -4.39
C LYS A 111 15.86 -3.07 -5.65
N ASP A 112 15.67 -3.73 -6.80
CA ASP A 112 16.16 -3.30 -8.11
C ASP A 112 15.36 -2.14 -8.74
N GLN A 113 14.31 -1.69 -8.06
CA GLN A 113 13.38 -0.65 -8.49
C GLN A 113 13.38 0.58 -7.56
N GLN A 114 14.14 0.51 -6.47
CA GLN A 114 14.34 1.64 -5.54
C GLN A 114 15.10 2.79 -6.21
N GLY A 115 14.97 4.00 -5.65
CA GLY A 115 15.58 5.22 -6.20
C GLY A 115 14.83 5.84 -7.39
N LYS A 116 13.89 5.12 -8.03
CA LYS A 116 13.08 5.60 -9.16
C LYS A 116 11.83 6.40 -8.79
N LYS A 117 11.76 6.91 -7.54
CA LYS A 117 10.61 7.63 -6.96
C LYS A 117 9.30 6.82 -6.86
N LEU A 118 9.30 5.50 -7.10
CA LEU A 118 8.10 4.67 -7.03
C LEU A 118 7.43 4.72 -5.64
N GLY A 119 8.22 4.62 -4.57
CA GLY A 119 7.70 4.75 -3.20
C GLY A 119 7.00 6.09 -2.95
N LEU A 120 7.57 7.19 -3.45
CA LEU A 120 6.93 8.52 -3.35
C LEU A 120 5.58 8.53 -4.09
N ARG A 121 5.50 7.90 -5.26
CA ARG A 121 4.25 7.80 -6.03
C ARG A 121 3.20 6.95 -5.33
N ILE A 122 3.60 5.88 -4.66
CA ILE A 122 2.69 5.07 -3.82
C ILE A 122 2.09 5.93 -2.72
N ILE A 123 2.91 6.65 -1.95
CA ILE A 123 2.41 7.52 -0.87
C ILE A 123 1.46 8.59 -1.41
N GLN A 124 1.82 9.27 -2.49
CA GLN A 124 0.97 10.29 -3.12
C GLN A 124 -0.36 9.72 -3.63
N ALA A 125 -0.37 8.49 -4.15
CA ALA A 125 -1.59 7.84 -4.59
C ALA A 125 -2.49 7.47 -3.41
N LEU A 126 -1.93 6.91 -2.34
CA LEU A 126 -2.70 6.56 -1.15
C LEU A 126 -3.27 7.79 -0.45
N ASP A 127 -2.50 8.86 -0.34
CA ASP A 127 -2.96 10.11 0.27
C ASP A 127 -4.09 10.77 -0.54
N PHE A 128 -3.97 10.74 -1.88
CA PHE A 128 -5.07 11.15 -2.76
C PHE A 128 -6.34 10.33 -2.55
N ILE A 129 -6.23 9.00 -2.39
CA ILE A 129 -7.38 8.15 -2.12
C ILE A 129 -8.01 8.55 -0.78
N ALA A 130 -7.20 8.69 0.27
CA ALA A 130 -7.67 9.06 1.61
C ALA A 130 -8.45 10.38 1.60
N GLU A 131 -7.90 11.43 0.99
CA GLU A 131 -8.61 12.71 0.84
C GLU A 131 -9.92 12.54 0.05
N LYS A 132 -9.86 11.83 -1.08
CA LYS A 132 -11.00 11.66 -1.98
C LYS A 132 -12.16 10.88 -1.36
N VAL A 133 -11.89 9.96 -0.44
CA VAL A 133 -12.93 9.21 0.30
C VAL A 133 -13.36 9.91 1.60
N GLY A 134 -12.79 11.08 1.91
CA GLY A 134 -13.23 11.93 3.01
C GLY A 134 -12.47 11.75 4.31
N CYS A 135 -11.27 11.17 4.30
CA CYS A 135 -10.40 11.18 5.47
C CYS A 135 -9.98 12.61 5.82
N TYR A 136 -10.05 12.96 7.10
CA TYR A 136 -9.58 14.28 7.56
C TYR A 136 -8.05 14.31 7.76
N LYS A 137 -7.42 13.14 7.78
CA LYS A 137 -5.96 12.95 7.77
C LYS A 137 -5.59 11.52 7.34
N SER A 138 -4.36 11.38 6.87
CA SER A 138 -3.64 10.11 6.74
C SER A 138 -2.56 10.02 7.80
N ILE A 139 -2.34 8.83 8.38
CA ILE A 139 -1.24 8.54 9.30
C ILE A 139 -0.52 7.26 8.88
N LEU A 140 0.71 7.11 9.35
CA LEU A 140 1.56 5.93 9.21
C LEU A 140 2.61 5.94 10.30
N ASP A 141 3.13 4.76 10.61
CA ASP A 141 4.28 4.58 11.47
C ASP A 141 5.54 4.29 10.65
N CYS A 142 6.69 4.73 11.15
CA CYS A 142 7.96 4.60 10.45
C CYS A 142 9.14 4.58 11.41
N SER A 143 10.27 4.01 10.98
CA SER A 143 11.50 4.02 11.75
C SER A 143 12.27 5.33 11.56
N GLU A 144 13.20 5.62 12.46
CA GLU A 144 14.06 6.81 12.31
C GLU A 144 14.84 6.81 10.99
N ALA A 145 15.21 5.61 10.49
CA ALA A 145 15.97 5.46 9.26
C ALA A 145 15.20 5.87 8.00
N ASN A 146 13.86 5.77 8.01
CA ASN A 146 13.01 6.13 6.86
C ASN A 146 12.13 7.36 7.10
N GLU A 147 12.16 7.99 8.28
CA GLU A 147 11.45 9.26 8.56
C GLU A 147 11.72 10.33 7.48
N GLY A 148 12.99 10.49 7.07
CA GLY A 148 13.36 11.46 6.04
C GLY A 148 12.75 11.20 4.66
N PHE A 149 12.33 9.96 4.35
CA PHE A 149 11.56 9.66 3.15
C PHE A 149 10.11 10.16 3.29
N TYR A 150 9.47 9.92 4.42
CA TYR A 150 8.08 10.37 4.66
C TYR A 150 7.97 11.89 4.74
N VAL A 151 8.98 12.58 5.31
CA VAL A 151 9.08 14.05 5.25
C VAL A 151 9.10 14.56 3.81
N LYS A 152 9.85 13.90 2.91
CA LYS A 152 9.87 14.24 1.47
C LYS A 152 8.54 13.94 0.77
N CYS A 153 7.71 13.07 1.35
CA CYS A 153 6.36 12.79 0.86
C CYS A 153 5.31 13.81 1.37
N GLY A 154 5.69 14.75 2.24
CA GLY A 154 4.79 15.76 2.81
C GLY A 154 4.23 15.41 4.18
N PHE A 155 4.63 14.27 4.76
CA PHE A 155 4.25 13.89 6.12
C PHE A 155 5.14 14.61 7.15
N ARG A 156 4.68 14.66 8.40
CA ARG A 156 5.43 15.20 9.53
C ARG A 156 5.27 14.28 10.74
N ARG A 157 6.27 14.28 11.63
CA ARG A 157 6.19 13.56 12.90
C ARG A 157 4.99 14.05 13.72
N ALA A 158 4.16 13.12 14.17
CA ALA A 158 2.90 13.42 14.87
C ALA A 158 2.72 12.65 16.21
N GLY A 159 3.62 11.74 16.55
CA GLY A 159 3.54 10.92 17.75
C GLY A 159 4.69 9.91 17.85
N LEU A 160 4.49 8.91 18.71
CA LEU A 160 5.33 7.73 18.86
C LEU A 160 4.46 6.49 18.63
N GLU A 161 4.94 5.58 17.80
CA GLU A 161 4.37 4.23 17.71
C GLU A 161 4.73 3.47 18.99
N MET A 162 3.76 2.73 19.52
CA MET A 162 3.96 1.85 20.69
C MET A 162 3.44 0.46 20.32
N ALA A 163 4.26 -0.56 20.50
CA ALA A 163 3.90 -1.94 20.16
C ALA A 163 3.93 -2.85 21.40
N HIS A 164 2.99 -3.80 21.46
CA HIS A 164 3.01 -4.92 22.38
C HIS A 164 2.78 -6.21 21.59
N TYR A 165 3.83 -7.01 21.43
CA TYR A 165 3.80 -8.26 20.68
C TYR A 165 3.33 -9.42 21.58
N TYR A 166 2.40 -10.25 21.10
CA TYR A 166 1.86 -11.40 21.84
C TYR A 166 2.73 -12.66 21.63
N GLU A 167 2.90 -13.49 22.67
CA GLU A 167 3.73 -14.71 22.57
C GLU A 167 3.14 -15.70 21.54
N GLY A 168 3.94 -16.03 20.52
CA GLY A 168 3.56 -16.86 19.38
C GLY A 168 4.25 -16.41 18.09
N ASP A 169 4.54 -15.12 17.98
CA ASP A 169 5.32 -14.50 16.90
C ASP A 169 6.83 -14.66 17.12
N LYS A 170 7.33 -15.90 17.04
CA LYS A 170 8.76 -16.11 16.80
C LYS A 170 9.06 -15.97 15.32
N SER A 171 8.93 -14.76 14.78
CA SER A 171 9.76 -14.32 13.66
C SER A 171 10.67 -13.22 14.17
N LYS A 172 11.97 -13.46 14.08
CA LYS A 172 13.01 -12.62 14.68
C LYS A 172 12.88 -11.21 14.11
N ALA A 173 12.73 -10.23 14.98
CA ALA A 173 12.98 -8.83 14.65
C ALA A 173 14.31 -8.72 13.90
N GLN A 174 14.27 -8.15 12.70
CA GLN A 174 15.42 -7.70 11.94
C GLN A 174 15.52 -6.18 12.08
#